data_AF-A0A8H7ZYD3-F1
#
_entry.id   AF-A0A8H7ZYD3-F1
#
_cell.length_a   1.000
_cell.length_b   1.000
_cell.length_c   1.000
_cell.angle_alpha   90.00
_cell.angle_beta   90.00
_cell.angle_gamma   90.00
#
_symmetry.space_group_name_H-M   'P 1'
#
loop_
_entity.id
_entity.type
_entity.pdbx_description
1 polymer ?
#
loop_
_entity_poly.entity_id
_entity_poly.type
_entity_poly.pdbx_seq_one_letter_code
_entity_poly.pdbx_strand_id
1 'polypeptide(L)'
;MHRPFLEATEDTNEGTGAALPFLRSLDAFNQADPAIRIIASGGVTTSLVLPGSSNLMGGEAFAFKMRVPESNSAEDMLLNAGLVEEVDGETGWRWMKMACGEGKFATGDCYSVPAAAFPFSRVR
;
A
#
# COMPACT_ATOMS: atom_id res chain seq x y z
N MET A 1 -0.70 -16.05 18.13
CA MET A 1 0.27 -15.76 17.05
C MET A 1 1.67 -15.85 17.68
N HIS A 2 2.41 -16.92 17.40
CA HIS A 2 3.74 -17.18 17.99
C HIS A 2 4.80 -16.88 16.92
N ARG A 3 5.07 -15.59 16.70
CA ARG A 3 6.26 -15.13 15.96
C ARG A 3 7.06 -14.25 16.93
N PRO A 4 8.37 -14.46 17.08
CA PRO A 4 9.18 -13.61 17.94
C PRO A 4 9.09 -12.17 17.45
N PHE A 5 8.99 -11.23 18.39
CA PHE A 5 9.01 -9.81 18.08
C PHE A 5 10.40 -9.44 17.56
N LEU A 6 10.48 -9.06 16.28
CA LEU A 6 11.68 -8.59 15.62
C LEU A 6 11.33 -7.30 14.88
N GLU A 7 12.12 -6.24 15.10
CA GLU A 7 11.96 -4.93 14.46
C GLU A 7 11.91 -5.05 12.92
N ALA A 8 12.72 -5.95 12.35
CA ALA A 8 12.75 -6.22 10.90
C ALA A 8 11.45 -6.83 10.33
N THR A 9 10.52 -7.25 11.19
CA THR A 9 9.24 -7.84 10.78
C THR A 9 8.04 -7.03 11.27
N GLU A 10 8.25 -5.80 11.73
CA GLU A 10 7.19 -4.88 12.07
C GLU A 10 6.71 -4.11 10.85
N ASP A 11 5.41 -4.21 10.57
CA ASP A 11 4.73 -3.37 9.58
C ASP A 11 4.42 -2.01 10.23
N THR A 12 5.27 -1.02 10.00
CA THR A 12 5.14 0.33 10.57
C THR A 12 4.77 1.37 9.51
N ASN A 13 4.45 2.60 9.95
CA ASN A 13 4.04 3.68 9.04
C ASN A 13 5.27 4.45 8.53
N GLU A 14 5.28 4.82 7.26
CA GLU A 14 6.30 5.70 6.69
C GLU A 14 6.14 7.13 7.24
N GLY A 15 7.15 7.59 7.99
CA GLY A 15 7.06 8.76 8.86
C GLY A 15 7.60 10.07 8.27
N THR A 16 8.00 10.06 7.00
CA THR A 16 8.75 11.16 6.37
C THR A 16 7.89 12.33 5.87
N GLY A 17 6.55 12.22 5.91
CA GLY A 17 5.69 13.35 5.55
C GLY A 17 4.19 13.07 5.63
N ALA A 18 3.38 14.13 5.57
CA ALA A 18 1.93 14.02 5.70
C ALA A 18 1.22 13.48 4.43
N ALA A 19 1.79 13.69 3.25
CA ALA A 19 1.24 13.24 1.97
C ALA A 19 2.34 12.58 1.12
N LEU A 20 2.23 11.27 0.94
CA LEU A 20 3.23 10.44 0.26
C LEU A 20 2.57 9.63 -0.88
N PRO A 21 2.10 10.30 -1.95
CA PRO A 21 1.33 9.66 -3.02
C PRO A 21 2.12 8.65 -3.84
N PHE A 22 3.45 8.76 -3.83
CA PHE A 22 4.36 7.89 -4.57
C PHE A 22 4.66 6.56 -3.86
N LEU A 23 4.25 6.40 -2.60
CA LEU A 23 4.38 5.13 -1.91
C LEU A 23 3.34 4.15 -2.41
N ARG A 24 3.73 2.87 -2.48
CA ARG A 24 2.87 1.79 -2.96
C ARG A 24 2.90 0.67 -1.93
N SER A 25 1.74 0.18 -1.52
CA SER A 25 1.65 -0.99 -0.64
C SER A 25 2.27 -2.24 -1.26
N LEU A 26 2.41 -2.27 -2.59
CA LEU A 26 3.11 -3.31 -3.33
C LEU A 26 4.58 -3.46 -2.91
N ASP A 27 5.29 -2.34 -2.76
CA ASP A 27 6.73 -2.34 -2.44
C ASP A 27 7.01 -2.81 -1.00
N ALA A 28 6.01 -2.70 -0.12
CA ALA A 28 6.08 -3.12 1.28
C ALA A 28 5.47 -4.51 1.54
N PHE A 29 4.84 -5.13 0.53
CA PHE A 29 4.13 -6.40 0.73
C PHE A 29 5.09 -7.58 0.79
N ASN A 30 5.07 -8.33 1.89
CA ASN A 30 5.89 -9.53 2.05
C ASN A 30 5.11 -10.79 1.67
N GLN A 31 5.36 -11.32 0.47
CA GLN A 31 4.79 -12.55 -0.07
C GLN A 31 5.13 -13.81 0.75
N ALA A 32 6.17 -13.77 1.58
CA ALA A 32 6.59 -14.87 2.43
C ALA A 32 5.99 -14.80 3.85
N ASP A 33 5.11 -13.83 4.17
CA ASP A 33 4.54 -13.73 5.50
C ASP A 33 3.66 -14.97 5.82
N PRO A 34 3.94 -15.71 6.91
CA PRO A 34 3.12 -16.86 7.32
C PRO A 34 1.64 -16.50 7.53
N ALA A 35 1.30 -15.24 7.80
CA ALA A 35 -0.06 -14.73 7.91
C ALA A 35 -0.88 -15.00 6.64
N ILE A 36 -0.26 -15.01 5.44
CA ILE A 36 -0.96 -15.29 4.19
C ILE A 36 -1.61 -16.68 4.23
N ARG A 37 -0.89 -17.70 4.71
CA ARG A 37 -1.41 -19.07 4.83
C ARG A 37 -2.50 -19.18 5.89
N ILE A 38 -2.37 -18.42 6.98
CA ILE A 38 -3.36 -18.40 8.07
C ILE A 38 -4.66 -17.76 7.57
N ILE A 39 -4.57 -16.59 6.92
CA ILE A 39 -5.71 -15.87 6.34
C ILE A 39 -6.41 -16.74 5.29
N ALA A 40 -5.64 -17.37 4.39
CA ALA A 40 -6.17 -18.29 3.38
C ALA A 40 -6.88 -19.50 4.00
N SER A 41 -6.35 -20.07 5.10
CA SER A 41 -6.99 -21.19 5.81
C SER A 41 -8.35 -20.83 6.42
N GLY A 42 -8.61 -19.54 6.67
CA GLY A 42 -9.91 -19.02 7.10
C GLY A 42 -10.91 -18.80 5.96
N GLY A 43 -10.56 -19.11 4.71
CA GLY A 43 -11.41 -18.91 3.53
C GLY A 43 -11.35 -17.49 2.94
N VAL A 44 -10.48 -16.62 3.45
CA VAL A 44 -10.24 -15.30 2.88
C VAL A 44 -9.31 -15.45 1.69
N THR A 45 -9.82 -15.17 0.49
CA THR A 45 -9.09 -15.38 -0.78
C THR A 45 -8.40 -14.12 -1.30
N THR A 46 -8.84 -12.93 -0.88
CA THR A 46 -8.29 -11.64 -1.33
C THR A 46 -8.31 -10.63 -0.20
N SER A 47 -7.24 -9.85 -0.04
CA SER A 47 -7.16 -8.74 0.91
C SER A 47 -6.68 -7.47 0.23
N LEU A 48 -7.29 -6.33 0.54
CA LEU A 48 -6.81 -5.01 0.17
C LEU A 48 -5.82 -4.52 1.23
N VAL A 49 -4.56 -4.36 0.85
CA VAL A 49 -3.50 -3.89 1.75
C VAL A 49 -3.35 -2.38 1.57
N LEU A 50 -3.46 -1.65 2.66
CA LEU A 50 -3.47 -0.19 2.66
C LEU A 50 -2.21 0.33 3.36
N PRO A 51 -1.63 1.46 2.91
CA PRO A 51 -0.59 2.16 3.65
C PRO A 51 -1.03 2.56 5.07
N GLY A 52 -0.04 2.85 5.90
CA GLY A 52 -0.22 3.23 7.30
C GLY A 52 -1.17 4.42 7.51
N SER A 53 -1.83 4.47 8.67
CA SER A 53 -2.84 5.49 8.98
C SER A 53 -2.28 6.82 9.49
N SER A 54 -0.95 6.95 9.66
CA SER A 54 -0.35 8.18 10.19
C SER A 54 -0.44 9.35 9.19
N ASN A 55 -0.43 9.05 7.90
CA ASN A 55 -0.37 10.05 6.82
C ASN A 55 -1.79 10.49 6.42
N LEU A 56 -1.96 11.75 6.03
CA LEU A 56 -3.21 12.24 5.43
C LEU A 56 -3.47 11.57 4.09
N MET A 57 -2.41 11.35 3.33
CA MET A 57 -2.42 10.62 2.07
C MET A 57 -1.28 9.60 2.11
N GLY A 58 -1.63 8.32 2.35
CA GLY A 58 -0.65 7.27 2.64
C GLY A 58 0.01 6.63 1.43
N GLY A 59 -0.54 6.87 0.23
CA GLY A 59 -0.06 6.29 -1.01
C GLY A 59 -1.04 5.30 -1.64
N GLU A 60 -0.58 4.65 -2.70
CA GLU A 60 -1.31 3.66 -3.47
C GLU A 60 -1.44 2.34 -2.70
N ALA A 61 -2.62 1.75 -2.82
CA ALA A 61 -2.99 0.50 -2.19
C ALA A 61 -3.37 -0.54 -3.25
N PHE A 62 -3.03 -1.80 -2.97
CA PHE A 62 -3.20 -2.90 -3.90
C PHE A 62 -3.95 -4.06 -3.24
N ALA A 63 -4.77 -4.75 -4.03
CA ALA A 63 -5.46 -5.96 -3.61
C ALA A 63 -4.66 -7.20 -4.02
N PHE A 64 -4.44 -8.10 -3.07
CA PHE A 64 -3.65 -9.31 -3.24
C PHE A 64 -4.50 -10.56 -3.05
N LYS A 65 -4.29 -11.56 -3.90
CA LYS A 65 -4.76 -12.93 -3.75
C LYS A 65 -3.97 -13.58 -2.62
N MET A 66 -4.67 -14.17 -1.65
CA MET A 66 -4.07 -14.86 -0.50
C MET A 66 -3.62 -16.27 -0.92
N ARG A 67 -2.60 -16.33 -1.77
CA ARG A 67 -1.96 -17.56 -2.27
C ARG A 67 -0.46 -17.36 -2.29
N VAL A 68 0.31 -18.41 -2.01
CA VAL A 68 1.76 -18.40 -2.25
C VAL A 68 2.02 -18.58 -3.75
N PRO A 69 2.64 -17.60 -4.44
CA PRO A 69 2.96 -17.69 -5.87
C PRO A 69 4.21 -18.56 -6.07
N GLU A 70 4.34 -19.14 -7.27
CA GLU A 70 5.54 -19.93 -7.62
C GLU A 70 6.75 -19.04 -7.95
N SER A 71 6.49 -17.83 -8.43
CA SER A 71 7.46 -16.85 -8.90
C SER A 71 8.13 -16.02 -7.81
N ASN A 72 7.72 -16.19 -6.54
CA ASN A 72 8.17 -15.37 -5.41
C ASN A 72 8.04 -13.84 -5.63
N SER A 73 7.09 -13.41 -6.47
CA SER A 73 6.81 -12.01 -6.78
C SER A 73 5.48 -11.58 -6.15
N ALA A 74 5.44 -10.37 -5.59
CA ALA A 74 4.23 -9.77 -5.04
C ALA A 74 3.25 -9.34 -6.14
N GLU A 75 3.77 -8.98 -7.31
CA GLU A 75 3.01 -8.60 -8.50
C GLU A 75 2.13 -9.75 -8.99
N ASP A 76 2.64 -10.99 -8.96
CA ASP A 76 1.86 -12.18 -9.33
C ASP A 76 0.75 -12.52 -8.34
N MET A 77 0.85 -11.99 -7.12
CA MET A 77 -0.22 -12.08 -6.13
C MET A 77 -1.29 -11.02 -6.34
N LEU A 78 -1.11 -10.04 -7.23
CA LEU A 78 -2.13 -9.01 -7.44
C LEU A 78 -3.45 -9.63 -7.92
N LEU A 79 -4.56 -9.04 -7.47
CA LEU A 79 -5.90 -9.43 -7.92
C LEU A 79 -5.99 -9.41 -9.45
N ASN A 80 -5.36 -8.41 -10.06
CA ASN A 80 -5.35 -8.14 -11.49
C ASN A 80 -4.26 -8.90 -12.27
N ALA A 81 -3.39 -9.66 -11.59
CA ALA A 81 -2.32 -10.41 -12.25
C ALA A 81 -2.88 -11.37 -13.32
N GLY A 82 -2.44 -11.18 -14.56
CA GLY A 82 -2.86 -11.93 -15.75
C GLY A 82 -4.26 -11.61 -16.29
N LEU A 83 -4.94 -10.55 -15.81
CA LEU A 83 -6.30 -10.18 -16.23
C LEU A 83 -6.37 -8.92 -17.10
N VAL A 84 -5.43 -8.01 -16.94
CA VAL A 84 -5.33 -6.76 -17.69
C VAL A 84 -4.03 -6.81 -18.48
N GLU A 85 -4.09 -6.50 -19.77
CA GLU A 85 -2.87 -6.18 -20.50
C GLU A 85 -2.24 -4.95 -19.86
N GLU A 86 -0.92 -4.99 -19.64
CA GLU A 86 -0.20 -3.82 -19.14
C GLU A 86 -0.33 -2.70 -20.17
N VAL A 87 -1.16 -1.71 -19.86
CA VAL A 87 -1.21 -0.46 -20.61
C VAL A 87 -0.20 0.46 -19.94
N ASP A 88 0.86 0.82 -20.67
CA ASP A 88 1.93 1.72 -20.23
C ASP A 88 2.65 1.33 -18.92
N GLY A 89 2.74 0.03 -18.63
CA GLY A 89 3.40 -0.49 -17.40
C GLY A 89 2.57 -0.26 -16.13
N GLU A 90 1.30 0.13 -16.26
CA GLU A 90 0.39 0.31 -15.14
C GLU A 90 -0.53 -0.90 -14.98
N THR A 91 -0.36 -1.64 -13.87
CA THR A 91 -1.17 -2.81 -13.55
C THR A 91 -2.55 -2.39 -12.99
N GLY A 92 -3.59 -2.49 -13.82
CA GLY A 92 -4.99 -2.52 -13.38
C GLY A 92 -5.45 -1.43 -12.39
N TRP A 93 -6.46 -1.74 -11.59
CA TRP A 93 -7.04 -0.80 -10.63
C TRP A 93 -6.13 -0.61 -9.41
N ARG A 94 -5.91 0.65 -9.03
CA ARG A 94 -5.21 1.07 -7.81
C ARG A 94 -6.19 1.73 -6.84
N TRP A 95 -5.98 1.50 -5.54
CA TRP A 95 -6.76 2.14 -4.49
C TRP A 95 -5.95 3.22 -3.79
N MET A 96 -6.63 4.15 -3.15
CA MET A 96 -5.99 5.23 -2.40
C MET A 96 -6.48 5.24 -0.95
N LYS A 97 -5.55 5.29 0.01
CA LYS A 97 -5.87 5.54 1.41
C LYS A 97 -5.72 7.04 1.71
N MET A 98 -6.80 7.67 2.16
CA MET A 98 -6.77 9.03 2.71
C MET A 98 -7.33 9.01 4.13
N ALA A 99 -6.64 9.66 5.06
CA ALA A 99 -7.15 9.98 6.39
C ALA A 99 -7.71 11.39 6.30
N CYS A 100 -9.04 11.55 6.35
CA CYS A 100 -9.81 12.78 6.12
C CYS A 100 -9.52 13.91 7.15
N GLY A 101 -8.26 14.31 7.33
CA GLY A 101 -7.82 15.34 8.28
C GLY A 101 -7.31 14.80 9.63
N GLU A 102 -7.38 13.49 9.90
CA GLU A 102 -7.14 12.90 11.23
C GLU A 102 -5.78 12.17 11.38
N GLY A 103 -4.91 12.23 10.37
CA GLY A 103 -3.60 11.58 10.42
C GLY A 103 -2.71 12.14 11.54
N LYS A 104 -1.81 11.33 12.12
CA LYS A 104 -0.86 11.80 13.14
C LYS A 104 0.06 12.93 12.64
N PHE A 105 0.35 12.95 11.34
CA PHE A 105 1.09 14.04 10.69
C PHE A 105 0.22 15.27 10.39
N ALA A 106 -1.09 15.24 10.70
CA ALA A 106 -2.00 16.36 10.48
C ALA A 106 -1.78 17.53 11.45
N THR A 107 -1.15 17.29 12.62
CA THR A 107 -1.17 18.29 13.72
C THR A 107 0.04 19.24 13.74
N GLY A 108 1.07 19.03 12.90
CA GLY A 108 2.29 19.87 12.89
C GLY A 108 2.63 20.54 11.56
N ASP A 109 2.45 19.84 10.43
CA ASP A 109 3.06 20.24 9.15
C ASP A 109 2.05 20.61 8.04
N CYS A 110 0.75 20.65 8.33
CA CYS A 110 -0.26 20.95 7.31
C CYS A 110 -0.18 22.38 6.74
N TYR A 111 0.48 23.30 7.45
CA TYR A 111 0.59 24.71 7.04
C TYR A 111 1.95 25.08 6.44
N SER A 112 2.90 24.15 6.38
CA SER A 112 4.27 24.41 5.87
C SER A 112 4.51 23.87 4.47
N VAL A 113 3.54 23.20 3.84
CA VAL A 113 3.66 22.80 2.42
C VAL A 113 3.47 24.04 1.54
N PRO A 114 4.53 24.57 0.88
CA PRO A 114 4.34 25.67 -0.06
C PRO A 114 3.43 25.19 -1.20
N ALA A 115 2.47 26.01 -1.59
CA ALA A 115 1.48 25.76 -2.65
C ALA A 115 2.08 25.43 -4.04
N ALA A 116 3.40 25.34 -4.16
CA ALA A 116 4.14 25.10 -5.40
C ALA A 116 4.47 23.62 -5.69
N ALA A 117 4.11 22.67 -4.81
CA ALA A 117 4.49 21.27 -4.96
C ALA A 117 3.56 20.41 -5.86
N PHE A 118 2.50 20.97 -6.44
CA PHE A 118 1.63 20.26 -7.38
C PHE A 118 1.87 20.72 -8.81
N PRO A 119 2.61 19.98 -9.66
CA PRO A 119 2.64 20.23 -11.08
C PRO A 119 1.41 19.56 -11.72
N PHE A 120 0.21 20.00 -11.35
CA PHE A 120 -0.98 19.67 -12.16
C PHE A 120 -1.14 20.78 -13.19
N SER A 121 -0.43 20.64 -14.32
CA SER A 121 -0.71 21.47 -15.49
C SER A 121 -2.15 21.23 -15.90
N ARG A 122 -2.97 22.26 -15.72
CA ARG A 122 -4.37 22.37 -16.13
C ARG A 122 -4.46 22.17 -17.65
N VAL A 123 -4.75 20.95 -18.11
CA VAL A 123 -5.16 20.72 -19.50
C VAL A 123 -6.56 21.31 -19.64
N ARG A 124 -6.68 22.34 -20.49
CA ARG A 124 -7.96 22.86 -20.99
C ARG A 124 -8.51 21.94 -22.06
#